data_AF-A0A6P2C6L6-F1
#
_entry.id   AF-A0A6P2C6L6-F1
#
_cell.length_a   1.000
_cell.length_b   1.000
_cell.length_c   1.000
_cell.angle_alpha   90.00
_cell.angle_beta   90.00
_cell.angle_gamma   90.00
#
_symmetry.space_group_name_H-M   'P 1'
#
loop_
_entity.id
_entity.type
_entity.pdbx_description
1 polymer ?
#
loop_
_entity_poly.entity_id
_entity_poly.type
_entity_poly.pdbx_seq_one_letter_code
_entity_poly.pdbx_strand_id
1 'polypeptide(L)' 'MAEKLLVNPIDCEGHGACAELLPEAIELDEWGYPIVDPRPLPPGLERHARAAVSACPTLALRLQKA' A
#
# COMPACT_ATOMS: atom_id res chain seq x y z
N MET A 1 9.13 -8.09 12.91
CA MET A 1 7.94 -8.91 12.56
C MET A 1 7.62 -8.58 11.12
N ALA A 2 7.37 -9.58 10.30
CA ALA A 2 7.05 -9.33 8.89
C ALA A 2 5.65 -8.69 8.80
N GLU A 3 5.52 -7.61 8.04
CA GLU A 3 4.26 -6.92 7.78
C GLU A 3 3.92 -7.08 6.31
N LYS A 4 2.65 -7.21 5.94
CA LYS A 4 2.19 -7.23 4.55
C LYS A 4 1.19 -6.11 4.32
N LEU A 5 1.11 -5.63 3.09
CA LEU A 5 0.11 -4.65 2.68
C LEU A 5 -1.18 -5.35 2.25
N LEU A 6 -2.29 -4.69 2.56
CA LEU A 6 -3.60 -5.04 2.07
C LEU A 6 -4.28 -3.79 1.55
N VAL A 7 -5.02 -3.94 0.45
CA VAL A 7 -5.92 -2.91 -0.06
C VAL A 7 -7.35 -3.42 0.01
N ASN A 8 -8.28 -2.57 0.48
CA ASN A 8 -9.71 -2.76 0.23
C ASN A 8 -10.07 -2.10 -1.11
N PRO A 9 -10.32 -2.87 -2.18
CA PRO A 9 -10.65 -2.28 -3.48
C PRO A 9 -12.02 -1.58 -3.50
N ILE A 10 -12.92 -1.89 -2.55
CA ILE A 10 -14.24 -1.26 -2.46
C ILE A 10 -14.13 0.18 -1.94
N ASP A 11 -13.21 0.42 -0.98
CA ASP A 11 -12.99 1.75 -0.38
C ASP A 11 -11.97 2.59 -1.19
N CYS A 12 -11.25 1.98 -2.12
CA CYS A 12 -10.22 2.66 -2.88
C CYS A 12 -10.82 3.50 -4.00
N GLU A 13 -10.43 4.77 -4.07
CA GLU A 13 -10.90 5.71 -5.12
C GLU A 13 -9.77 6.13 -6.09
N GLY A 14 -8.64 5.41 -6.11
CA GLY A 14 -7.59 5.62 -7.12
C GLY A 14 -6.74 6.90 -6.95
N HIS A 15 -6.52 7.38 -5.72
CA HIS A 15 -5.75 8.61 -5.47
C HIS A 15 -4.24 8.54 -5.81
N GLY A 16 -3.66 7.35 -5.95
CA GLY A 16 -2.26 7.16 -6.38
C GLY A 16 -1.16 7.44 -5.34
N ALA A 17 -1.41 8.21 -4.28
CA ALA A 17 -0.39 8.61 -3.29
C ALA A 17 0.34 7.44 -2.61
N CYS A 18 -0.30 6.27 -2.51
CA CYS A 18 0.32 5.08 -1.94
C CYS A 18 1.51 4.57 -2.79
N ALA A 19 1.39 4.58 -4.11
CA ALA A 19 2.44 4.13 -5.02
C ALA A 19 3.59 5.14 -5.13
N GLU A 20 3.33 6.43 -4.91
CA GLU A 20 4.40 7.44 -4.82
C GLU A 20 5.26 7.25 -3.55
N LEU A 21 4.63 6.85 -2.45
CA LEU A 21 5.29 6.70 -1.15
C LEU A 21 5.95 5.33 -0.94
N LEU A 22 5.48 4.30 -1.65
CA LEU A 22 6.02 2.95 -1.58
C LEU A 22 5.98 2.26 -2.95
N PRO A 23 6.75 2.75 -3.93
CA PRO A 23 6.81 2.17 -5.27
C PRO A 23 7.41 0.75 -5.28
N GLU A 24 8.13 0.35 -4.23
CA GLU A 24 8.75 -0.98 -4.14
C GLU A 24 7.75 -2.12 -3.89
N ALA A 25 6.53 -1.81 -3.42
CA ALA A 25 5.52 -2.81 -3.09
C ALA A 25 4.13 -2.51 -3.69
N ILE A 26 3.95 -1.33 -4.29
CA ILE A 26 2.69 -0.88 -4.85
C ILE A 26 2.96 -0.30 -6.24
N GLU A 27 2.32 -0.89 -7.24
CA GLU A 27 2.22 -0.35 -8.58
C GLU A 27 0.80 0.18 -8.82
N LEU A 28 0.61 1.07 -9.79
CA LEU A 28 -0.73 1.48 -10.22
C LEU A 28 -1.06 0.80 -11.54
N ASP A 29 -2.30 0.36 -11.69
CA ASP A 29 -2.82 -0.10 -12.96
C ASP A 29 -3.13 1.08 -13.90
N GLU A 30 -3.66 0.77 -15.09
CA GLU A 30 -4.02 1.77 -16.11
C GLU A 30 -5.15 2.73 -15.68
N TRP A 31 -5.89 2.40 -14.61
CA TRP A 31 -6.97 3.21 -14.05
C TRP A 31 -6.56 3.94 -12.76
N GLY A 32 -5.32 3.79 -12.30
CA GLY A 32 -4.81 4.42 -11.08
C GLY A 32 -5.12 3.65 -9.79
N TYR A 33 -5.60 2.42 -9.87
CA TYR A 33 -5.83 1.57 -8.71
C TYR A 33 -4.55 0.81 -8.32
N PRO A 34 -4.30 0.63 -7.01
CA PRO A 34 -3.06 0.01 -6.56
C PRO A 34 -3.09 -1.51 -6.72
N ILE A 35 -2.06 -2.04 -7.36
CA ILE A 35 -1.67 -3.44 -7.36
C ILE A 35 -0.64 -3.63 -6.25
N VAL A 36 -0.99 -4.40 -5.23
CA VAL A 36 -0.17 -4.61 -4.03
C VAL A 36 0.51 -5.98 -4.08
N ASP A 37 1.81 -6.02 -3.79
CA ASP A 37 2.53 -7.29 -3.64
C ASP A 37 1.98 -8.08 -2.41
N PRO A 38 1.51 -9.33 -2.59
CA PRO A 38 0.96 -10.13 -1.50
C PRO A 38 2.04 -10.64 -0.52
N ARG A 39 3.32 -10.53 -0.86
CA ARG A 39 4.43 -10.99 -0.02
C ARG A 39 4.63 -10.05 1.17
N PRO A 40 5.21 -10.55 2.27
CA PRO A 40 5.64 -9.66 3.35
C PRO A 40 6.66 -8.65 2.87
N LEU A 41 6.59 -7.44 3.42
CA LEU A 41 7.49 -6.34 3.13
C LEU A 41 8.94 -6.72 3.47
N PRO A 42 9.88 -6.45 2.56
CA PRO A 42 11.31 -6.51 2.85
C PRO A 42 11.68 -5.67 4.09
N PRO A 43 12.71 -6.08 4.85
CA PRO A 43 13.25 -5.28 5.94
C PRO A 43 13.68 -3.88 5.46
N GLY A 44 13.33 -2.84 6.21
CA GLY A 44 13.69 -1.44 5.90
C GLY A 44 12.59 -0.64 5.19
N LEU A 45 11.53 -1.29 4.71
CA LEU A 45 10.38 -0.60 4.08
C LEU A 45 9.27 -0.24 5.06
N GLU A 46 9.37 -0.62 6.33
CA GLU A 46 8.27 -0.50 7.28
C GLU A 46 7.89 0.97 7.55
N ARG A 47 8.86 1.90 7.48
CA ARG A 47 8.59 3.34 7.62
C ARG A 47 7.83 3.89 6.41
N HIS A 48 8.25 3.54 5.19
CA HIS A 48 7.57 3.96 3.96
C HIS A 48 6.18 3.34 3.87
N ALA A 49 6.02 2.08 4.26
CA ALA A 49 4.72 1.43 4.26
C ALA A 49 3.74 2.06 5.27
N ARG A 50 4.21 2.43 6.47
CA ARG A 50 3.40 3.21 7.41
C ARG A 50 3.01 4.57 6.85
N ALA A 51 3.94 5.27 6.19
CA ALA A 51 3.64 6.55 5.55
C ALA A 51 2.59 6.40 4.42
N ALA A 52 2.72 5.39 3.57
CA ALA A 52 1.75 5.10 2.50
C ALA A 52 0.35 4.80 3.06
N VAL A 53 0.25 4.02 4.14
CA VAL A 53 -1.02 3.77 4.84
C VAL A 53 -1.62 5.06 5.40
N SER A 54 -0.81 5.89 6.07
CA SER A 54 -1.29 7.15 6.65
C SER A 54 -1.69 8.20 5.60
N ALA A 55 -1.14 8.11 4.39
CA ALA A 55 -1.47 9.02 3.29
C ALA A 55 -2.76 8.64 2.54
N CYS A 56 -3.31 7.44 2.76
CA CYS A 56 -4.52 6.98 2.08
C CYS A 56 -5.76 7.75 2.58
N PRO A 57 -6.40 8.61 1.77
CA PRO A 57 -7.50 9.46 2.24
C PRO A 57 -8.75 8.67 2.66
N THR A 58 -9.00 7.55 2.00
CA THR A 58 -10.15 6.68 2.24
C THR A 58 -9.87 5.51 3.18
N LEU A 59 -8.64 5.43 3.74
CA LEU A 59 -8.20 4.35 4.63
C LEU A 59 -8.35 2.94 4.01
N ALA A 60 -8.30 2.86 2.68
CA ALA A 60 -8.37 1.62 1.91
C ALA A 60 -7.08 0.77 2.05
N LEU A 61 -5.92 1.41 2.26
CA LEU A 61 -4.63 0.73 2.43
C LEU A 61 -4.34 0.42 3.89
N ARG A 62 -3.88 -0.80 4.21
CA ARG A 62 -3.62 -1.26 5.58
C ARG A 62 -2.35 -2.10 5.67
N LEU A 63 -1.73 -2.07 6.85
CA LEU A 63 -0.68 -3.02 7.24
C LEU A 63 -1.28 -4.13 8.10
N GLN A 64 -0.93 -5.37 7.79
CA GLN A 64 -1.24 -6.53 8.61
C GLN A 64 0.03 -7.25 9.00
N LYS A 65 0.10 -7.77 10.23
CA LYS A 65 1.16 -8.72 10.60
C LYS A 65 1.02 -9.98 9.75
N ALA A 66 2.12 -10.41 9.14
CA ALA A 66 2.21 -11.64 8.37
C ALA A 66 2.48 -12.84 9.28
#